data_AF-A0A938F3Y2-F1
#
_entry.id   AF-A0A938F3Y2-F1
#
_cell.length_a   1.000
_cell.length_b   1.000
_cell.length_c   1.000
_cell.angle_alpha   90.00
_cell.angle_beta   90.00
_cell.angle_gamma   90.00
#
_symmetry.space_group_name_H-M   'P 1'
#
loop_
_entity.id
_entity.type
_entity.pdbx_description
1 polymer ?
#
loop_
_entity_poly.entity_id
_entity_poly.type
_entity_poly.pdbx_seq_one_letter_code
_entity_poly.pdbx_strand_id
1 'polypeptide(L)'
;MRPEEELFKKKKKRSFRFVKFIFILVLIIIAASLIFYSLENPSFVEDVKNKLLSFYAVEDETAVSKEASENFETDAEDRTVIEAEGNTENENEVDAGTEAEQQEDINNETIDDIDETTAKSFSFWQKIINFFKEKMSEEEEEFPARLKIRVYFASLGREDKFIYEEREIIAGEIKSAVENAVKELINGPVKPYHYPVIPPGTKLLGVEIYENLAKINLS
;
A
#
# COMPACT_ATOMS: atom_id res chain seq x y z
N MET A 1 -41.33 18.98 34.10
CA MET A 1 -41.50 17.52 34.03
C MET A 1 -41.84 17.11 32.60
N ARG A 2 -40.84 16.65 31.85
CA ARG A 2 -40.94 15.67 30.74
C ARG A 2 -39.61 14.90 30.72
N PRO A 3 -39.59 13.56 30.70
CA PRO A 3 -38.36 12.80 30.64
C PRO A 3 -37.89 12.69 29.17
N GLU A 4 -36.61 12.92 28.94
CA GLU A 4 -35.95 12.64 27.66
C GLU A 4 -35.57 11.16 27.65
N GLU A 5 -36.14 10.42 26.71
CA GLU A 5 -35.93 8.97 26.56
C GLU A 5 -34.62 8.69 25.80
N GLU A 6 -33.77 7.87 26.42
CA GLU A 6 -32.52 7.36 25.87
C GLU A 6 -32.76 6.44 24.65
N LEU A 7 -32.31 6.86 23.48
CA LEU A 7 -32.29 6.04 22.26
C LEU A 7 -31.02 5.19 22.19
N PHE A 8 -31.03 4.02 22.84
CA PHE A 8 -30.05 2.97 22.62
C PHE A 8 -30.14 2.41 21.18
N LYS A 9 -29.24 2.87 20.31
CA LYS A 9 -29.06 2.34 18.95
C LYS A 9 -28.52 0.91 18.99
N LYS A 10 -29.39 -0.08 18.74
CA LYS A 10 -29.02 -1.48 18.54
C LYS A 10 -28.04 -1.64 17.37
N LYS A 11 -26.79 -2.01 17.66
CA LYS A 11 -25.77 -2.35 16.64
C LYS A 11 -26.22 -3.60 15.86
N LYS A 12 -26.45 -3.44 14.55
CA LYS A 12 -26.80 -4.54 13.62
C LYS A 12 -25.66 -5.56 13.58
N LYS A 13 -25.92 -6.79 14.03
CA LYS A 13 -25.04 -7.96 13.83
C LYS A 13 -24.82 -8.15 12.31
N ARG A 14 -23.64 -7.74 11.81
CA ARG A 14 -23.21 -8.05 10.44
C ARG A 14 -23.16 -9.57 10.27
N SER A 15 -23.79 -10.06 9.21
CA SER A 15 -24.08 -11.49 9.05
C SER A 15 -22.81 -12.32 8.95
N PHE A 16 -22.79 -13.45 9.67
CA PHE A 16 -21.75 -14.49 9.69
C PHE A 16 -21.30 -15.00 8.29
N ARG A 17 -22.05 -14.68 7.22
CA ARG A 17 -21.72 -15.09 5.85
C ARG A 17 -20.46 -14.41 5.31
N PHE A 18 -20.18 -13.17 5.71
CA PHE A 18 -18.98 -12.46 5.27
C PHE A 18 -17.69 -13.04 5.88
N VAL A 19 -17.75 -13.49 7.14
CA VAL A 19 -16.58 -14.11 7.81
C VAL A 19 -16.19 -15.42 7.11
N LYS A 20 -17.18 -16.23 6.71
CA LYS A 20 -16.92 -17.46 5.94
C LYS A 20 -16.28 -17.17 4.58
N PHE A 21 -16.71 -16.11 3.90
CA PHE A 21 -16.13 -15.71 2.63
C PHE A 21 -14.66 -15.27 2.78
N ILE A 22 -14.36 -14.46 3.79
CA ILE A 22 -12.99 -14.04 4.10
C ILE A 22 -12.10 -15.24 4.43
N PHE A 23 -12.59 -16.20 5.22
CA PHE A 23 -11.84 -17.41 5.54
C PHE A 23 -11.50 -18.24 4.30
N ILE A 24 -12.47 -18.42 3.38
CA ILE A 24 -12.25 -19.13 2.12
C ILE A 24 -11.24 -18.38 1.25
N LEU A 25 -11.34 -17.05 1.15
CA LEU A 25 -10.40 -16.23 0.39
C LEU A 25 -8.97 -16.38 0.91
N VAL A 26 -8.77 -16.31 2.23
CA VAL A 26 -7.45 -16.50 2.87
C VAL A 26 -6.90 -17.90 2.56
N LEU A 27 -7.73 -18.94 2.61
CA LEU A 27 -7.33 -20.31 2.31
C LEU A 27 -6.87 -20.46 0.86
N ILE A 28 -7.55 -19.79 -0.08
CA ILE A 28 -7.15 -19.76 -1.51
C ILE A 28 -5.79 -19.08 -1.68
N ILE A 29 -5.56 -17.95 -1.01
CA ILE A 29 -4.27 -17.23 -1.08
C ILE A 29 -3.14 -18.12 -0.54
N ILE A 30 -3.34 -18.78 0.60
CA ILE A 30 -2.34 -19.70 1.17
C ILE A 30 -2.04 -20.85 0.19
N ALA A 31 -3.06 -21.45 -0.42
CA ALA A 31 -2.87 -22.51 -1.40
C ALA A 31 -2.10 -22.03 -2.64
N ALA A 32 -2.42 -20.85 -3.16
CA ALA A 32 -1.71 -20.26 -4.30
C ALA A 32 -0.25 -19.95 -3.96
N SER A 33 0.02 -19.38 -2.79
CA SER A 33 1.39 -19.12 -2.31
C SER A 33 2.18 -20.41 -2.15
N LEU A 34 1.59 -21.49 -1.63
CA LEU A 34 2.25 -22.80 -1.53
C LEU A 34 2.59 -23.38 -2.90
N ILE A 35 1.69 -23.26 -3.89
CA ILE A 35 1.96 -23.72 -5.26
C ILE A 35 3.11 -22.91 -5.87
N PHE A 36 3.10 -21.59 -5.70
CA PHE A 36 4.16 -20.73 -6.24
C PHE A 36 5.51 -21.00 -5.57
N TYR A 37 5.52 -21.14 -4.24
CA TYR A 37 6.71 -21.52 -3.47
C TYR A 37 7.25 -22.90 -3.88
N SER A 38 6.36 -23.82 -4.23
CA SER A 38 6.73 -25.16 -4.71
C SER A 38 7.37 -25.15 -6.11
N LEU A 39 7.11 -24.13 -6.93
CA LEU A 39 7.76 -23.97 -8.23
C LEU A 39 9.21 -23.49 -8.07
N GLU A 40 9.47 -22.62 -7.10
CA GLU A 40 10.80 -22.10 -6.81
C GLU A 40 11.64 -23.06 -5.96
N ASN A 41 11.00 -23.89 -5.12
CA ASN A 41 11.65 -24.85 -4.23
C ASN A 41 11.06 -26.25 -4.42
N PRO A 42 11.49 -27.01 -5.44
CA PRO A 42 10.92 -28.34 -5.73
C PRO A 42 11.11 -29.34 -4.58
N SER A 43 12.17 -29.19 -3.77
CA SER A 43 12.43 -30.00 -2.57
C SER A 43 11.40 -29.83 -1.47
N PHE A 44 10.72 -28.67 -1.41
CA PHE A 44 9.71 -28.39 -0.39
C PHE A 44 8.49 -29.31 -0.51
N VAL A 45 8.07 -29.65 -1.73
CA VAL A 45 6.92 -30.54 -1.96
C VAL A 45 7.23 -31.95 -1.47
N GLU A 46 8.47 -32.41 -1.64
CA GLU A 46 8.93 -33.71 -1.16
C GLU A 46 8.97 -33.75 0.37
N ASP A 47 9.51 -32.71 1.00
CA ASP A 47 9.55 -32.59 2.46
C ASP A 47 8.13 -32.53 3.08
N VAL A 48 7.22 -31.77 2.48
CA VAL A 48 5.82 -31.67 2.96
C VAL A 48 5.08 -32.98 2.73
N LYS A 49 5.27 -33.66 1.60
CA LYS A 49 4.71 -35.00 1.35
C LYS A 49 5.24 -36.01 2.35
N ASN A 50 6.55 -36.04 2.60
CA ASN A 50 7.18 -36.96 3.54
C ASN A 50 6.69 -36.71 4.97
N LYS A 51 6.52 -35.44 5.36
CA LYS A 51 5.99 -35.06 6.66
C LYS A 51 4.51 -35.40 6.80
N LEU A 52 3.69 -35.16 5.77
CA LEU A 52 2.28 -35.57 5.77
C LEU A 52 2.11 -37.09 5.77
N LEU A 53 2.89 -37.80 4.96
CA LEU A 53 2.93 -39.25 4.95
C LEU A 53 3.38 -39.78 6.32
N SER A 54 4.32 -39.13 7.01
CA SER A 54 4.70 -39.53 8.38
C SER A 54 3.58 -39.37 9.40
N PHE A 55 2.63 -38.45 9.20
CA PHE A 55 1.44 -38.33 10.04
C PHE A 55 0.40 -39.43 9.74
N TYR A 56 0.37 -39.96 8.51
CA TYR A 56 -0.52 -41.05 8.11
C TYR A 56 0.12 -42.44 8.22
N ALA A 57 1.46 -42.52 8.31
CA ALA A 57 2.24 -43.74 8.43
C ALA A 57 2.52 -44.12 9.90
N VAL A 58 1.61 -43.76 10.80
CA VAL A 58 1.46 -44.50 12.05
C VAL A 58 0.59 -45.72 11.74
N GLU A 59 1.21 -46.72 11.12
CA GLU A 59 1.08 -48.15 11.38
C GLU A 59 1.76 -48.93 10.25
N ASP A 60 2.58 -49.88 10.71
CA ASP A 60 3.27 -50.96 10.02
C ASP A 60 4.55 -50.71 9.20
N GLU A 61 5.60 -51.27 9.79
CA GLU A 61 6.92 -51.57 9.26
C GLU A 61 6.85 -52.23 7.87
N THR A 62 7.73 -51.82 6.95
CA THR A 62 8.93 -52.59 6.56
C THR A 62 9.49 -52.14 5.20
N ALA A 63 10.82 -52.09 5.17
CA ALA A 63 11.70 -52.47 4.06
C ALA A 63 12.07 -51.49 2.93
N VAL A 64 13.36 -51.11 2.98
CA VAL A 64 14.39 -51.35 1.95
C VAL A 64 14.50 -50.37 0.75
N SER A 65 15.52 -49.49 0.88
CA SER A 65 16.59 -49.11 -0.07
C SER A 65 16.27 -48.66 -1.51
N LYS A 66 16.81 -47.51 -1.96
CA LYS A 66 18.14 -47.35 -2.59
C LYS A 66 18.31 -45.95 -3.21
N GLU A 67 19.50 -45.38 -2.97
CA GLU A 67 20.36 -44.56 -3.83
C GLU A 67 19.80 -43.89 -5.10
N ALA A 68 20.04 -42.58 -5.24
CA ALA A 68 20.79 -42.00 -6.37
C ALA A 68 21.02 -40.50 -6.14
N SER A 69 22.28 -40.14 -5.88
CA SER A 69 22.81 -38.78 -5.92
C SER A 69 23.27 -38.47 -7.35
N GLU A 70 22.76 -37.40 -7.95
CA GLU A 70 23.30 -36.87 -9.20
C GLU A 70 23.51 -35.36 -9.05
N ASN A 71 24.79 -34.98 -9.10
CA ASN A 71 25.27 -33.60 -9.13
C ASN A 71 24.93 -32.98 -10.48
N PHE A 72 24.44 -31.73 -10.49
CA PHE A 72 24.52 -30.88 -11.68
C PHE A 72 25.02 -29.49 -11.29
N GLU A 73 26.23 -29.23 -11.76
CA GLU A 73 26.99 -27.98 -11.77
C GLU A 73 26.46 -27.11 -12.91
N THR A 74 26.15 -25.83 -12.66
CA THR A 74 26.20 -24.81 -13.71
C THR A 74 26.67 -23.48 -13.16
N ASP A 75 27.77 -23.05 -13.78
CA ASP A 75 28.44 -21.75 -13.71
C ASP A 75 27.52 -20.56 -14.04
N ALA A 76 27.83 -19.40 -13.45
CA ALA A 76 28.33 -18.23 -14.19
C ALA A 76 28.26 -16.95 -13.32
N GLU A 77 29.42 -16.55 -12.81
CA GLU A 77 29.77 -15.15 -12.57
C GLU A 77 29.82 -14.41 -13.93
N ASP A 78 29.47 -13.12 -14.01
CA ASP A 78 30.41 -12.04 -14.39
C ASP A 78 29.74 -10.63 -14.47
N ARG A 79 30.33 -9.70 -13.70
CA ARG A 79 30.51 -8.22 -13.79
C ARG A 79 29.52 -7.34 -14.57
N THR A 80 28.89 -6.31 -13.96
CA THR A 80 29.40 -4.99 -13.48
C THR A 80 30.20 -4.16 -14.49
N VAL A 81 29.66 -3.03 -14.98
CA VAL A 81 30.31 -1.69 -15.06
C VAL A 81 29.21 -0.63 -15.24
N ILE A 82 29.06 0.32 -14.31
CA ILE A 82 28.50 1.65 -14.58
C ILE A 82 29.42 2.66 -13.88
N GLU A 83 30.08 3.49 -14.68
CA GLU A 83 30.86 4.65 -14.23
C GLU A 83 29.91 5.85 -14.07
N ALA A 84 30.02 6.53 -12.93
CA ALA A 84 29.38 7.80 -12.64
C ALA A 84 30.43 8.78 -12.10
N GLU A 85 30.73 9.80 -12.89
CA GLU A 85 31.33 11.07 -12.49
C GLU A 85 30.29 12.14 -12.90
N GLY A 86 29.99 13.22 -12.19
CA GLY A 86 30.51 13.83 -10.98
C GLY A 86 30.00 15.28 -10.95
N ASN A 87 30.14 15.92 -9.77
CA ASN A 87 30.16 17.36 -9.49
C ASN A 87 28.87 18.09 -9.02
N THR A 88 28.77 18.24 -7.68
CA THR A 88 28.84 19.47 -6.85
C THR A 88 28.85 20.83 -7.58
N GLU A 89 28.33 21.96 -7.09
CA GLU A 89 27.98 22.50 -5.76
C GLU A 89 27.21 23.82 -6.03
N ASN A 90 26.27 24.23 -5.18
CA ASN A 90 26.28 25.61 -4.65
C ASN A 90 25.18 25.86 -3.61
N GLU A 91 25.63 26.44 -2.51
CA GLU A 91 24.91 26.89 -1.33
C GLU A 91 24.25 28.26 -1.57
N ASN A 92 23.16 28.53 -0.86
CA ASN A 92 22.99 29.80 -0.16
C ASN A 92 21.91 29.72 0.92
N GLU A 93 22.33 30.13 2.11
CA GLU A 93 21.58 30.36 3.34
C GLU A 93 20.62 31.57 3.26
N VAL A 94 19.73 31.65 4.27
CA VAL A 94 19.38 32.81 5.13
C VAL A 94 17.87 32.87 5.45
N ASP A 95 17.55 32.32 6.64
CA ASP A 95 17.05 33.02 7.84
C ASP A 95 15.54 33.23 8.17
N ALA A 96 15.30 33.03 9.49
CA ALA A 96 14.41 33.66 10.48
C ALA A 96 12.90 33.34 10.61
N GLY A 97 12.59 32.66 11.73
CA GLY A 97 11.53 32.98 12.72
C GLY A 97 10.13 32.39 12.48
N THR A 98 9.28 32.02 13.45
CA THR A 98 9.27 32.07 14.93
C THR A 98 8.02 31.27 15.41
N GLU A 99 8.17 30.51 16.52
CA GLU A 99 7.21 30.07 17.57
C GLU A 99 5.70 29.84 17.28
N ALA A 100 5.17 28.67 17.68
CA ALA A 100 4.31 28.53 18.88
C ALA A 100 3.72 27.10 19.03
N GLU A 101 3.71 26.65 20.29
CA GLU A 101 3.20 25.38 20.82
C GLU A 101 1.67 25.24 20.70
N GLN A 102 1.16 24.00 20.59
CA GLN A 102 0.10 23.53 21.49
C GLN A 102 -0.06 22.00 21.48
N GLN A 103 0.07 21.47 22.70
CA GLN A 103 -0.18 20.13 23.18
C GLN A 103 -1.69 19.97 23.45
N GLU A 104 -2.33 18.91 22.97
CA GLU A 104 -3.58 18.43 23.57
C GLU A 104 -3.56 16.91 23.73
N ASP A 105 -3.56 16.51 25.00
CA ASP A 105 -3.76 15.17 25.52
C ASP A 105 -5.17 14.66 25.19
N ILE A 106 -5.29 13.42 24.71
CA ILE A 106 -6.57 12.70 24.77
C ILE A 106 -6.37 11.40 25.54
N ASN A 107 -7.07 11.40 26.67
CA ASN A 107 -7.15 10.41 27.72
C ASN A 107 -7.47 8.98 27.23
N ASN A 108 -6.80 8.04 27.90
CA ASN A 108 -7.23 6.66 28.08
C ASN A 108 -8.65 6.62 28.67
N GLU A 109 -9.54 5.84 28.03
CA GLU A 109 -10.74 5.33 28.69
C GLU A 109 -10.72 3.80 28.62
N THR A 110 -10.50 3.23 29.79
CA THR A 110 -10.53 1.80 30.12
C THR A 110 -11.95 1.26 29.89
N ILE A 111 -12.08 0.19 29.11
CA ILE A 111 -13.29 -0.65 29.10
C ILE A 111 -12.94 -1.95 29.81
N ASP A 112 -13.39 -2.06 31.05
CA ASP A 112 -13.46 -3.29 31.83
C ASP A 112 -14.59 -4.21 31.30
N ASP A 113 -14.42 -5.50 31.59
CA ASP A 113 -15.35 -6.63 31.44
C ASP A 113 -15.47 -7.33 30.08
N ILE A 114 -14.47 -8.16 29.72
CA ILE A 114 -14.70 -9.35 28.86
C ILE A 114 -13.84 -10.55 29.30
N ASP A 115 -14.52 -11.50 29.95
CA ASP A 115 -14.37 -12.97 29.95
C ASP A 115 -12.97 -13.59 29.72
N GLU A 116 -12.47 -14.23 30.78
CA GLU A 116 -11.09 -14.67 31.07
C GLU A 116 -10.52 -15.78 30.16
N THR A 117 -11.27 -16.22 29.15
CA THR A 117 -10.81 -17.25 28.19
C THR A 117 -10.43 -16.68 26.81
N THR A 118 -10.68 -15.39 26.57
CA THR A 118 -10.42 -14.71 25.27
C THR A 118 -9.23 -13.73 25.32
N ALA A 119 -8.61 -13.53 26.49
CA ALA A 119 -7.57 -12.52 26.71
C ALA A 119 -6.23 -12.83 26.03
N LYS A 120 -5.88 -14.11 25.83
CA LYS A 120 -4.59 -14.49 25.20
C LYS A 120 -4.56 -14.27 23.69
N SER A 121 -5.70 -14.38 23.00
CA SER A 121 -5.77 -14.18 21.55
C SER A 121 -5.65 -12.69 21.19
N PHE A 122 -6.25 -11.80 21.99
CA PHE A 122 -6.20 -10.35 21.75
C PHE A 122 -4.80 -9.74 21.88
N SER A 123 -3.98 -10.22 22.83
CA SER A 123 -2.60 -9.72 23.02
C SER A 123 -1.66 -10.08 21.87
N PHE A 124 -1.85 -11.24 21.24
CA PHE A 124 -1.06 -11.64 20.07
C PHE A 124 -1.47 -10.87 18.81
N TRP A 125 -2.77 -10.61 18.62
CA TRP A 125 -3.26 -9.76 17.54
C TRP A 125 -2.82 -8.30 17.71
N GLN A 126 -2.76 -7.76 18.93
CA GLN A 126 -2.21 -6.43 19.18
C GLN A 126 -0.72 -6.36 18.82
N LYS A 127 0.08 -7.40 19.11
CA LYS A 127 1.47 -7.47 18.66
C LYS A 127 1.60 -7.54 17.14
N ILE A 128 0.71 -8.27 16.45
CA ILE A 128 0.68 -8.33 14.98
C ILE A 128 0.27 -6.98 14.38
N ILE A 129 -0.76 -6.32 14.93
CA ILE A 129 -1.20 -4.99 14.48
C ILE A 129 -0.10 -3.95 14.70
N ASN A 130 0.58 -3.99 15.85
CA ASN A 130 1.70 -3.09 16.12
C ASN A 130 2.90 -3.38 15.22
N PHE A 131 3.24 -4.65 14.98
CA PHE A 131 4.31 -5.04 14.05
C PHE A 131 4.03 -4.59 12.61
N PHE A 132 2.77 -4.70 12.14
CA PHE A 132 2.37 -4.19 10.82
C PHE A 132 2.34 -2.66 10.76
N LYS A 133 1.94 -2.00 11.84
CA LYS A 133 1.93 -0.54 11.93
C LYS A 133 3.35 0.02 11.93
N GLU A 134 4.28 -0.63 12.64
CA GLU A 134 5.70 -0.31 12.72
C GLU A 134 6.41 -0.57 11.38
N LYS A 135 6.10 -1.69 10.69
CA LYS A 135 6.64 -1.97 9.34
C LYS A 135 6.07 -1.10 8.22
N MET A 136 4.88 -0.53 8.37
CA MET A 136 4.30 0.40 7.39
C MET A 136 4.71 1.86 7.63
N SER A 137 5.24 2.18 8.82
CA SER A 137 5.73 3.52 9.14
C SER A 137 7.21 3.75 8.83
N GLU A 138 7.96 2.71 8.46
CA GLU A 138 9.44 2.82 8.30
C GLU A 138 9.91 3.29 6.91
N GLU A 139 9.02 3.50 5.94
CA GLU A 139 9.38 4.12 4.65
C GLU A 139 8.33 5.17 4.22
N GLU A 140 7.85 6.00 5.16
CA GLU A 140 7.24 7.28 4.78
C GLU A 140 8.36 8.20 4.28
N GLU A 141 8.74 8.07 3.00
CA GLU A 141 9.45 9.15 2.32
C GLU A 141 8.61 10.42 2.50
N GLU A 142 9.11 11.38 3.29
CA GLU A 142 8.41 12.63 3.55
C GLU A 142 8.04 13.29 2.22
N PHE A 143 6.73 13.37 1.96
CA PHE A 143 6.24 13.90 0.70
C PHE A 143 6.53 15.42 0.66
N PRO A 144 7.12 15.95 -0.42
CA PRO A 144 7.55 17.35 -0.43
C PRO A 144 6.36 18.30 -0.29
N ALA A 145 6.54 19.40 0.44
CA ALA A 145 5.48 20.40 0.62
C ALA A 145 5.02 21.02 -0.71
N ARG A 146 5.92 21.14 -1.69
CA ARG A 146 5.65 21.67 -3.03
C ARG A 146 6.27 20.80 -4.10
N LEU A 147 5.57 20.69 -5.22
CA LEU A 147 6.01 19.87 -6.36
C LEU A 147 5.94 20.69 -7.65
N LYS A 148 7.03 20.66 -8.43
CA LYS A 148 7.00 21.11 -9.82
C LYS A 148 6.50 19.97 -10.69
N ILE A 149 5.39 20.20 -11.36
CA ILE A 149 4.73 19.23 -12.24
C ILE A 149 4.68 19.73 -13.67
N ARG A 150 4.58 18.80 -14.62
CA ARG A 150 4.29 19.09 -16.03
C ARG A 150 2.82 18.81 -16.30
N VAL A 151 2.09 19.83 -16.73
CA VAL A 151 0.67 19.72 -17.09
C VAL A 151 0.56 19.76 -18.61
N TYR A 152 -0.09 18.75 -19.18
CA TYR A 152 -0.09 18.51 -20.62
C TYR A 152 -1.39 19.00 -21.28
N PHE A 153 -1.25 19.72 -22.39
CA PHE A 153 -2.32 20.36 -23.15
C PHE A 153 -2.17 20.09 -24.65
N ALA A 154 -3.26 20.25 -25.40
CA ALA A 154 -3.21 20.21 -26.86
C ALA A 154 -2.64 21.54 -27.42
N SER A 155 -2.14 21.53 -28.66
CA SER A 155 -1.55 22.71 -29.31
C SER A 155 -2.20 23.00 -30.65
N LEU A 156 -2.37 24.27 -31.00
CA LEU A 156 -2.89 24.67 -32.31
C LEU A 156 -1.98 24.16 -33.44
N GLY A 157 -2.55 23.40 -34.38
CA GLY A 157 -1.83 22.88 -35.55
C GLY A 157 -0.89 21.70 -35.23
N ARG A 158 -0.98 21.13 -34.03
CA ARG A 158 -0.29 19.90 -33.60
C ARG A 158 -1.23 19.08 -32.73
N GLU A 159 -2.39 18.73 -33.26
CA GLU A 159 -3.43 17.97 -32.55
C GLU A 159 -3.00 16.53 -32.24
N ASP A 160 -1.95 16.03 -32.89
CA ASP A 160 -1.35 14.72 -32.69
C ASP A 160 -0.38 14.65 -31.50
N LYS A 161 -0.04 15.80 -30.88
CA LYS A 161 0.98 15.88 -29.83
C LYS A 161 0.54 16.76 -28.68
N PHE A 162 0.79 16.27 -27.46
CA PHE A 162 0.70 17.10 -26.28
C PHE A 162 1.95 17.94 -26.07
N ILE A 163 1.74 19.15 -25.57
CA ILE A 163 2.78 20.04 -25.07
C ILE A 163 2.54 20.30 -23.60
N TYR A 164 3.58 20.65 -22.84
CA TYR A 164 3.48 20.83 -21.41
C TYR A 164 3.73 22.27 -20.97
N GLU A 165 3.12 22.61 -19.83
CA GLU A 165 3.46 23.76 -19.01
C GLU A 165 4.00 23.25 -17.67
N GLU A 166 5.09 23.84 -17.20
CA GLU A 166 5.57 23.57 -15.85
C GLU A 166 4.80 24.43 -14.85
N ARG A 167 4.26 23.79 -13.82
CA ARG A 167 3.50 24.43 -12.74
C ARG A 167 4.00 23.95 -11.38
N GLU A 168 3.88 24.81 -10.39
CA GLU A 168 4.17 24.47 -9.01
C GLU A 168 2.84 24.26 -8.28
N ILE A 169 2.69 23.12 -7.60
CA ILE A 169 1.52 22.81 -6.80
C ILE A 169 1.90 22.60 -5.34
N ILE A 170 0.93 22.84 -4.46
CA ILE A 170 1.01 22.44 -3.06
C ILE A 170 0.74 20.94 -3.01
N ALA A 171 1.69 20.21 -2.46
CA ALA A 171 1.70 18.76 -2.41
C ALA A 171 1.40 18.34 -0.97
N GLY A 172 2.41 18.29 -0.10
CA GLY A 172 2.29 17.98 1.33
C GLY A 172 1.95 16.52 1.63
N GLU A 173 1.00 15.96 0.87
CA GLU A 173 0.62 14.55 0.88
C GLU A 173 0.33 14.10 -0.56
N ILE A 174 0.50 12.81 -0.83
CA ILE A 174 0.25 12.23 -2.16
C ILE A 174 -1.16 12.54 -2.66
N LYS A 175 -2.17 12.42 -1.79
CA LYS A 175 -3.57 12.68 -2.16
C LYS A 175 -3.79 14.13 -2.57
N SER A 176 -3.27 15.07 -1.79
CA SER A 176 -3.34 16.50 -2.09
C SER A 176 -2.58 16.84 -3.39
N ALA A 177 -1.43 16.20 -3.63
CA ALA A 177 -0.66 16.36 -4.86
C ALA A 177 -1.47 15.97 -6.09
N VAL A 178 -2.13 14.80 -6.07
CA VAL A 178 -2.96 14.34 -7.18
C VAL A 178 -4.17 15.24 -7.37
N GLU A 179 -4.87 15.60 -6.29
CA GLU A 179 -6.01 16.52 -6.36
C GLU A 179 -5.63 17.86 -6.99
N ASN A 180 -4.51 18.44 -6.57
CA ASN A 180 -4.07 19.75 -7.06
C ASN A 180 -3.51 19.66 -8.50
N ALA A 181 -2.82 18.57 -8.86
CA ALA A 181 -2.41 18.34 -10.25
C ALA A 181 -3.62 18.23 -11.20
N VAL A 182 -4.68 17.52 -10.79
CA VAL A 182 -5.91 17.41 -11.59
C VAL A 182 -6.63 18.75 -11.68
N LYS A 183 -6.67 19.54 -10.60
CA LYS A 183 -7.23 20.91 -10.64
C LYS A 183 -6.50 21.80 -11.63
N GLU A 184 -5.17 21.73 -11.68
CA GLU A 184 -4.38 22.49 -12.68
C GLU A 184 -4.72 22.09 -14.11
N LEU A 185 -5.00 20.80 -14.36
CA LEU A 185 -5.45 20.32 -15.67
C LEU A 185 -6.86 20.82 -16.02
N ILE A 186 -7.79 20.83 -15.05
CA ILE A 186 -9.16 21.35 -15.21
C ILE A 186 -9.16 22.86 -15.45
N ASN A 187 -8.28 23.61 -14.77
CA ASN A 187 -8.12 25.05 -14.96
C ASN A 187 -7.70 25.43 -16.39
N GLY A 188 -7.14 24.46 -17.13
CA GLY A 188 -6.71 24.67 -18.51
C GLY A 188 -5.37 25.38 -18.63
N PRO A 189 -4.89 25.61 -19.86
CA PRO A 189 -3.59 26.21 -20.13
C PRO A 189 -3.55 27.72 -19.86
N VAL A 190 -2.37 28.24 -19.51
CA VAL A 190 -2.13 29.69 -19.36
C VAL A 190 -1.57 30.29 -20.65
N LYS A 191 -0.79 29.51 -21.40
CA LYS A 191 -0.14 30.03 -22.62
C LYS A 191 -1.13 30.13 -23.77
N PRO A 192 -1.03 31.19 -24.61
CA PRO A 192 -1.81 31.26 -25.83
C PRO A 192 -1.43 30.09 -26.76
N TYR A 193 -2.40 29.65 -27.58
CA TYR A 193 -2.25 28.53 -28.54
C TYR A 193 -2.10 27.13 -27.92
N HIS A 194 -2.26 27.03 -26.60
CA HIS A 194 -2.51 25.77 -25.91
C HIS A 194 -4.02 25.63 -25.69
N TYR A 195 -4.54 24.42 -25.83
CA TYR A 195 -5.97 24.13 -25.64
C TYR A 195 -6.20 23.15 -24.48
N PRO A 196 -7.27 23.37 -23.69
CA PRO A 196 -7.62 22.47 -22.60
C PRO A 196 -7.98 21.08 -23.14
N VAL A 197 -7.57 20.05 -22.42
CA VAL A 197 -7.88 18.65 -22.73
C VAL A 197 -9.06 18.11 -21.92
N ILE A 198 -9.49 18.86 -20.90
CA ILE A 198 -10.70 18.60 -20.12
C ILE A 198 -11.78 19.60 -20.57
N PRO A 199 -13.02 19.16 -20.82
CA PRO A 199 -14.12 20.05 -21.16
C PRO A 199 -14.36 21.15 -20.11
N PRO A 200 -14.78 22.35 -20.54
CA PRO A 200 -15.14 23.42 -19.61
C PRO A 200 -16.33 23.00 -18.75
N GLY A 201 -16.30 23.39 -17.48
CA GLY A 201 -17.36 23.07 -16.51
C GLY A 201 -17.20 21.72 -15.81
N THR A 202 -16.18 20.93 -16.16
CA THR A 202 -15.84 19.70 -15.44
C THR A 202 -15.47 20.00 -13.99
N LYS A 203 -15.94 19.17 -13.05
CA LYS A 203 -15.62 19.29 -11.62
C LYS A 203 -14.94 18.03 -11.10
N LEU A 204 -13.96 18.21 -10.21
CA LEU A 204 -13.35 17.13 -9.45
C LEU A 204 -14.26 16.74 -8.28
N LEU A 205 -14.82 15.54 -8.32
CA LEU A 205 -15.70 15.02 -7.27
C LEU A 205 -14.93 14.29 -6.16
N GLY A 206 -13.80 13.68 -6.50
CA GLY A 206 -12.96 12.98 -5.54
C GLY A 206 -11.78 12.25 -6.17
N VAL A 207 -10.79 11.96 -5.33
CA VAL A 207 -9.59 11.20 -5.68
C VAL A 207 -9.40 10.07 -4.67
N GLU A 208 -9.23 8.86 -5.18
CA GLU A 208 -8.85 7.66 -4.42
C GLU A 208 -7.50 7.17 -4.95
N ILE A 209 -6.56 6.88 -4.05
CA ILE A 209 -5.24 6.35 -4.41
C ILE A 209 -5.11 4.98 -3.76
N TYR A 210 -4.74 3.98 -4.55
CA TYR A 210 -4.48 2.63 -4.09
C TYR A 210 -3.19 2.15 -4.76
N GLU A 211 -2.14 1.95 -3.96
CA GLU A 211 -0.80 1.64 -4.45
C GLU A 211 -0.37 2.65 -5.53
N ASN A 212 -0.21 2.22 -6.78
CA ASN A 212 0.21 3.05 -7.90
C ASN A 212 -0.94 3.47 -8.83
N LEU A 213 -2.19 3.31 -8.38
CA LEU A 213 -3.38 3.65 -9.16
C LEU A 213 -4.12 4.84 -8.54
N ALA A 214 -4.31 5.89 -9.35
CA ALA A 214 -5.15 7.01 -9.02
C ALA A 214 -6.51 6.88 -9.71
N LYS A 215 -7.58 6.78 -8.93
CA LYS A 215 -8.96 6.82 -9.41
C LYS A 215 -9.51 8.24 -9.22
N ILE A 216 -9.77 8.90 -10.34
CA ILE A 216 -10.24 10.28 -10.40
C ILE A 216 -11.72 10.26 -10.78
N ASN A 217 -12.56 10.88 -9.96
CA ASN A 217 -13.99 11.01 -10.23
C ASN A 217 -14.30 12.44 -10.72
N LEU A 218 -14.85 12.54 -11.93
CA LEU A 218 -15.15 13.80 -12.61
C LEU A 218 -16.66 13.86 -12.96
N SER A 219 -17.23 15.08 -12.97
CA SER A 219 -18.57 15.37 -13.50
C SER A 219 -18.53 16.37 -14.63
#